data_AF-A0A3Q9FVN2-F1
#
_entry.id   AF-A0A3Q9FVN2-F1
#
_cell.length_a   1.000
_cell.length_b   1.000
_cell.length_c   1.000
_cell.angle_alpha   90.00
_cell.angle_beta   90.00
_cell.angle_gamma   90.00
#
_symmetry.space_group_name_H-M   'P 1'
#
loop_
_entity.id
_entity.type
_entity.pdbx_description
1 polymer ?
#
loop_
_entity_poly.entity_id
_entity_poly.type
_entity_poly.pdbx_seq_one_letter_code
_entity_poly.pdbx_strand_id
1 'polypeptide(L)'
;MTDRTVARWAGWRSVVAILVGVAVLVTGGVWLESATDRASMVDEAPKTAAAQRSGAEGSQVEAEDSAARELPGVRDCGMGEPVQEPTIITLDCSTSGRVASGIRWDAYTEDGANGSGVVQVSGGASGAAAKSFQAKLRLYGPKEVDGSVAFTALEVVYTGATPSGEHREVLPIA
;
A
#
# COMPACT_ATOMS: atom_id res chain seq x y z
N MET A 1 39.56 49.78 27.54
CA MET A 1 40.86 49.44 26.92
C MET A 1 40.65 48.21 26.04
N THR A 2 40.70 48.42 24.71
CA THR A 2 40.95 47.47 23.58
C THR A 2 40.27 46.09 23.64
N ASP A 3 39.23 45.76 22.86
CA ASP A 3 39.07 45.77 21.39
C ASP A 3 40.06 44.87 20.64
N ARG A 4 39.57 43.73 20.15
CA ARG A 4 40.03 43.05 18.92
C ARG A 4 38.85 42.36 18.25
N THR A 5 38.26 43.06 17.30
CA THR A 5 37.53 42.55 16.15
C THR A 5 38.50 41.87 15.16
N VAL A 6 38.13 40.69 14.63
CA VAL A 6 38.54 40.26 13.29
C VAL A 6 37.34 39.62 12.60
N ALA A 7 36.73 40.39 11.71
CA ALA A 7 35.91 39.91 10.61
C ALA A 7 36.77 39.97 9.33
N ARG A 8 36.65 38.97 8.45
CA ARG A 8 36.77 39.07 6.97
C ARG A 8 36.68 37.66 6.37
N TRP A 9 35.56 37.29 5.73
CA TRP A 9 35.22 37.54 4.31
C TRP A 9 36.04 36.73 3.29
N ALA A 10 35.39 35.74 2.65
CA ALA A 10 35.47 35.38 1.21
C ALA A 10 34.79 33.99 1.01
N GLY A 11 33.80 33.77 0.16
CA GLY A 11 33.22 34.62 -0.86
C GLY A 11 31.81 34.17 -1.22
N TRP A 12 30.90 35.14 -1.20
CA TRP A 12 29.74 35.16 -2.07
C TRP A 12 30.19 35.47 -3.50
N ARG A 13 29.56 34.79 -4.47
CA ARG A 13 29.39 35.19 -5.88
C ARG A 13 30.57 34.96 -6.84
N SER A 14 30.45 33.92 -7.64
CA SER A 14 30.81 33.91 -9.06
C SER A 14 29.80 33.02 -9.81
N VAL A 15 28.79 33.64 -10.44
CA VAL A 15 28.63 33.75 -11.92
C VAL A 15 27.99 32.47 -12.50
N VAL A 16 26.67 32.38 -12.65
CA VAL A 16 25.87 32.90 -13.79
C VAL A 16 26.59 32.76 -15.14
N ALA A 17 26.54 31.57 -15.73
CA ALA A 17 26.52 31.37 -17.18
C ALA A 17 26.22 29.89 -17.45
N ILE A 18 24.99 29.58 -17.86
CA ILE A 18 24.58 28.62 -18.92
C ILE A 18 23.04 28.66 -18.91
N LEU A 19 22.52 29.77 -19.42
CA LEU A 19 21.22 29.87 -20.07
C LEU A 19 21.49 30.76 -21.28
N VAL A 20 21.71 30.15 -22.45
CA VAL A 20 21.42 30.65 -23.82
C VAL A 20 21.97 29.61 -24.80
N GLY A 21 21.07 28.99 -25.57
CA GLY A 21 21.32 27.96 -26.59
C GLY A 21 20.64 26.66 -26.15
N VAL A 22 19.41 26.33 -26.53
CA VAL A 22 18.75 26.53 -27.82
C VAL A 22 17.24 26.63 -27.56
N ALA A 23 16.71 27.85 -27.57
CA ALA A 23 15.31 28.09 -27.88
C ALA A 23 15.28 28.73 -29.27
N VAL A 24 14.29 28.33 -30.07
CA VAL A 24 13.96 28.79 -31.43
C VAL A 24 14.61 27.99 -32.57
N LEU A 25 13.92 26.89 -32.92
CA LEU A 25 13.46 26.54 -34.29
C LEU A 25 12.42 25.41 -34.09
N VAL A 26 11.15 25.71 -33.81
CA VAL A 26 10.10 26.11 -34.78
C VAL A 26 9.83 24.98 -35.77
N THR A 27 8.75 24.22 -35.51
CA THR A 27 7.60 23.91 -36.42
C THR A 27 7.09 22.48 -36.28
N GLY A 28 5.80 22.35 -35.94
CA GLY A 28 4.98 21.17 -36.21
C GLY A 28 4.90 20.19 -35.03
N GLY A 29 3.75 19.87 -34.48
CA GLY A 29 2.40 20.17 -34.91
C GLY A 29 1.43 19.88 -33.79
N VAL A 30 0.45 20.77 -33.70
CA VAL A 30 -0.80 20.62 -32.99
C VAL A 30 -1.48 19.35 -33.50
N TRP A 31 -1.81 18.41 -32.61
CA TRP A 31 -2.90 17.47 -32.88
C TRP A 31 -3.99 17.74 -31.86
N LEU A 32 -4.75 18.79 -32.18
CA LEU A 32 -6.16 18.86 -31.81
C LEU A 32 -6.90 17.77 -32.60
N GLU A 33 -7.81 17.12 -31.89
CA GLU A 33 -9.10 16.58 -32.32
C GLU A 33 -9.36 16.36 -33.83
N SER A 34 -9.70 15.12 -34.14
CA SER A 34 -10.81 14.85 -35.05
C SER A 34 -11.62 13.68 -34.53
N ALA A 35 -12.71 13.99 -33.84
CA ALA A 35 -13.89 13.16 -33.85
C ALA A 35 -14.27 12.90 -35.32
N THR A 36 -14.42 11.63 -35.69
CA THR A 36 -15.19 11.25 -36.87
C THR A 36 -15.84 9.91 -36.58
N ASP A 37 -17.06 10.02 -36.07
CA ASP A 37 -18.18 9.16 -36.42
C ASP A 37 -18.00 8.58 -37.83
N ARG A 38 -17.81 7.27 -37.91
CA ARG A 38 -18.16 6.49 -39.10
C ARG A 38 -19.25 5.49 -38.72
N ALA A 39 -20.42 6.03 -38.41
CA ALA A 39 -21.65 5.37 -38.83
C ALA A 39 -21.75 5.49 -40.35
N SER A 40 -21.52 4.39 -41.09
CA SER A 40 -22.38 3.93 -42.18
C SER A 40 -21.70 2.93 -43.11
N MET A 41 -22.44 1.85 -43.32
CA MET A 41 -22.55 1.11 -44.58
C MET A 41 -21.32 0.32 -45.02
N VAL A 42 -21.30 -0.95 -44.61
CA VAL A 42 -20.95 -2.01 -45.56
C VAL A 42 -22.22 -2.79 -45.83
N ASP A 43 -22.58 -2.76 -47.11
CA ASP A 43 -23.63 -3.47 -47.82
C ASP A 43 -24.20 -4.73 -47.15
N GLU A 44 -25.51 -4.66 -47.01
CA GLU A 44 -26.46 -5.73 -47.21
C GLU A 44 -26.10 -6.58 -48.45
N ALA A 45 -25.50 -7.74 -48.24
CA ALA A 45 -25.50 -8.82 -49.21
C ALA A 45 -26.46 -9.92 -48.72
N PRO A 46 -27.63 -10.11 -49.37
CA PRO A 46 -28.60 -11.11 -48.96
C PRO A 46 -28.20 -12.48 -49.51
N LYS A 47 -28.02 -13.46 -48.61
CA LYS A 47 -28.10 -14.92 -48.83
C LYS A 47 -27.69 -15.56 -47.52
N THR A 48 -28.47 -16.35 -46.79
CA THR A 48 -29.64 -17.16 -47.13
C THR A 48 -30.23 -17.59 -45.80
N ALA A 49 -31.55 -17.47 -45.67
CA ALA A 49 -32.32 -18.06 -44.58
C ALA A 49 -32.16 -19.59 -44.57
N ALA A 50 -31.30 -20.14 -43.71
CA ALA A 50 -31.31 -21.54 -43.29
C ALA A 50 -30.28 -21.82 -42.17
N ALA A 51 -30.41 -21.20 -41.00
CA ALA A 51 -29.85 -21.73 -39.74
C ALA A 51 -30.37 -20.97 -38.51
N GLN A 52 -31.69 -20.76 -38.41
CA GLN A 52 -32.31 -20.64 -37.09
C GLN A 52 -32.75 -22.04 -36.68
N ARG A 53 -32.00 -22.65 -35.74
CA ARG A 53 -32.55 -23.62 -34.79
C ARG A 53 -31.59 -23.80 -33.62
N SER A 54 -32.21 -23.76 -32.43
CA SER A 54 -31.78 -24.27 -31.12
C SER A 54 -30.58 -23.58 -30.46
N GLY A 55 -30.89 -22.67 -29.55
CA GLY A 55 -29.95 -22.12 -28.58
C GLY A 55 -30.51 -20.93 -27.80
N ALA A 56 -31.80 -20.96 -27.46
CA ALA A 56 -32.31 -20.13 -26.37
C ALA A 56 -31.94 -20.86 -25.08
N GLU A 57 -30.84 -20.47 -24.46
CA GLU A 57 -30.64 -20.67 -23.03
C GLU A 57 -29.76 -19.53 -22.53
N GLY A 58 -30.27 -18.87 -21.50
CA GLY A 58 -29.85 -17.53 -21.11
C GLY A 58 -28.37 -17.46 -20.76
N SER A 59 -27.68 -16.52 -21.36
CA SER A 59 -26.61 -15.81 -20.66
C SER A 59 -27.21 -14.53 -20.11
N GLN A 60 -28.12 -14.71 -19.15
CA GLN A 60 -28.11 -13.80 -18.00
C GLN A 60 -26.74 -14.03 -17.38
N VAL A 61 -25.77 -13.20 -17.76
CA VAL A 61 -24.70 -12.89 -16.83
C VAL A 61 -25.45 -12.15 -15.73
N GLU A 62 -25.95 -12.92 -14.76
CA GLU A 62 -26.01 -12.47 -13.38
C GLU A 62 -24.60 -11.94 -13.13
N ALA A 63 -24.44 -10.63 -13.32
CA ALA A 63 -23.55 -9.86 -12.49
C ALA A 63 -24.13 -10.09 -11.09
N GLU A 64 -23.71 -11.21 -10.50
CA GLU A 64 -23.69 -11.37 -9.07
C GLU A 64 -22.93 -10.14 -8.59
N ASP A 65 -23.71 -9.15 -8.19
CA ASP A 65 -23.44 -8.28 -7.07
C ASP A 65 -23.20 -9.20 -5.86
N SER A 66 -22.08 -9.94 -5.92
CA SER A 66 -21.35 -10.31 -4.73
C SER A 66 -20.96 -8.96 -4.18
N ALA A 67 -21.84 -8.40 -3.35
CA ALA A 67 -21.53 -7.28 -2.48
C ALA A 67 -20.12 -7.57 -1.98
N ALA A 68 -19.14 -6.81 -2.48
CA ALA A 68 -17.74 -7.10 -2.24
C ALA A 68 -17.59 -7.08 -0.72
N ARG A 69 -17.51 -8.28 -0.12
CA ARG A 69 -17.57 -8.39 1.33
C ARG A 69 -16.36 -7.64 1.86
N GLU A 70 -16.65 -6.68 2.73
CA GLU A 70 -15.63 -5.77 3.23
C GLU A 70 -14.58 -6.56 3.99
N LEU A 71 -13.33 -6.52 3.50
CA LEU A 71 -12.23 -7.21 4.13
C LEU A 71 -11.85 -6.50 5.44
N PRO A 72 -11.64 -7.24 6.54
CA PRO A 72 -11.27 -6.63 7.81
C PRO A 72 -9.97 -5.85 7.70
N GLY A 73 -9.92 -4.64 8.26
CA GLY A 73 -8.68 -3.89 8.39
C GLY A 73 -7.92 -4.23 9.68
N VAL A 74 -6.80 -3.56 9.89
CA VAL A 74 -6.05 -3.54 11.15
C VAL A 74 -6.05 -2.12 11.69
N ARG A 75 -6.37 -1.95 12.97
CA ARG A 75 -6.22 -0.66 13.66
C ARG A 75 -4.90 -0.66 14.41
N ASP A 76 -4.00 0.23 14.04
CA ASP A 76 -2.75 0.32 14.77
C ASP A 76 -3.00 0.94 16.15
N CYS A 77 -2.83 0.13 17.20
CA CYS A 77 -3.07 0.53 18.59
C CYS A 77 -4.46 1.11 18.88
N GLY A 78 -5.49 0.59 18.22
CA GLY A 78 -6.88 1.04 18.39
C GLY A 78 -7.15 2.47 17.90
N MET A 79 -6.21 3.08 17.16
CA MET A 79 -6.34 4.43 16.65
C MET A 79 -6.63 4.44 15.15
N GLY A 80 -7.40 5.44 14.70
CA GLY A 80 -7.71 5.65 13.29
C GLY A 80 -8.70 4.64 12.70
N GLU A 81 -8.87 4.74 11.38
CA GLU A 81 -9.67 3.81 10.57
C GLU A 81 -8.89 2.50 10.33
N PRO A 82 -9.55 1.33 10.27
CA PRO A 82 -8.88 0.08 9.94
C PRO A 82 -8.24 0.12 8.55
N VAL A 83 -6.96 -0.22 8.46
CA VAL A 83 -6.21 -0.27 7.20
C VAL A 83 -6.13 -1.71 6.70
N GLN A 84 -6.52 -1.95 5.44
CA GLN A 84 -6.34 -3.24 4.80
C GLN A 84 -4.88 -3.43 4.36
N GLU A 85 -4.37 -4.65 4.56
CA GLU A 85 -3.00 -5.04 4.16
C GLU A 85 -1.89 -4.08 4.63
N PRO A 86 -1.82 -3.72 5.93
CA PRO A 86 -0.80 -2.80 6.41
C PRO A 86 0.60 -3.41 6.25
N THR A 87 1.57 -2.57 5.89
CA THR A 87 2.99 -2.96 5.78
C THR A 87 3.76 -2.77 7.10
N ILE A 88 3.15 -2.09 8.07
CA ILE A 88 3.67 -1.76 9.39
C ILE A 88 2.55 -1.91 10.42
N ILE A 89 2.82 -2.58 11.55
CA ILE A 89 1.91 -2.72 12.69
C ILE A 89 2.71 -2.51 13.98
N THR A 90 2.25 -1.62 14.86
CA THR A 90 2.84 -1.44 16.18
C THR A 90 2.39 -2.57 17.11
N LEU A 91 3.35 -3.27 17.71
CA LEU A 91 3.10 -4.45 18.55
C LEU A 91 3.01 -4.12 20.04
N ASP A 92 3.67 -3.04 20.46
CA ASP A 92 3.59 -2.51 21.82
C ASP A 92 3.08 -1.08 21.78
N CYS A 93 1.80 -0.92 22.05
CA CYS A 93 1.11 0.36 22.02
C CYS A 93 1.45 1.29 23.18
N SER A 94 2.06 0.76 24.26
CA SER A 94 2.40 1.57 25.44
C SER A 94 3.69 2.36 25.24
N THR A 95 4.67 1.78 24.55
CA THR A 95 5.99 2.40 24.34
C THR A 95 6.34 2.64 22.87
N SER A 96 5.59 2.04 21.94
CA SER A 96 5.98 1.92 20.52
C SER A 96 7.37 1.28 20.34
N GLY A 97 7.87 0.57 21.35
CA GLY A 97 9.19 -0.03 21.35
C GLY A 97 9.28 -1.32 20.53
N ARG A 98 8.17 -1.82 20.01
CA ARG A 98 8.09 -3.00 19.15
C ARG A 98 7.18 -2.74 17.96
N VAL A 99 7.70 -2.95 16.76
CA VAL A 99 6.97 -2.72 15.51
C VAL A 99 7.25 -3.85 14.54
N ALA A 100 6.20 -4.46 13.98
CA ALA A 100 6.30 -5.32 12.81
C ALA A 100 6.31 -4.44 11.55
N SER A 101 7.24 -4.69 10.64
CA SER A 101 7.50 -3.83 9.50
C SER A 101 7.93 -4.64 8.28
N GLY A 102 7.82 -4.03 7.09
CA GLY A 102 8.13 -4.71 5.84
C GLY A 102 7.23 -5.93 5.63
N ILE A 103 5.99 -5.83 6.13
CA ILE A 103 5.04 -6.94 6.11
C ILE A 103 4.60 -7.18 4.68
N ARG A 104 4.63 -8.44 4.27
CA ARG A 104 4.10 -8.93 3.00
C ARG A 104 3.05 -9.98 3.31
N TRP A 105 1.82 -9.72 2.87
CA TRP A 105 0.70 -10.65 3.03
C TRP A 105 0.72 -11.66 1.89
N ASP A 106 0.71 -12.94 2.25
CA ASP A 106 0.61 -14.05 1.31
C ASP A 106 -0.87 -14.36 1.01
N ALA A 107 -1.74 -14.16 2.00
CA ALA A 107 -3.19 -14.29 1.89
C ALA A 107 -3.88 -13.30 2.83
N TYR A 108 -4.95 -12.66 2.36
CA TYR A 108 -5.75 -11.72 3.13
C TYR A 108 -7.24 -11.97 2.81
N THR A 109 -8.00 -12.48 3.79
CA THR A 109 -9.40 -12.88 3.62
C THR A 109 -10.26 -12.34 4.76
N GLU A 110 -11.58 -12.56 4.71
CA GLU A 110 -12.52 -12.14 5.76
C GLU A 110 -12.22 -12.77 7.13
N ASP A 111 -11.69 -13.99 7.17
CA ASP A 111 -11.46 -14.73 8.41
C ASP A 111 -10.07 -14.48 9.01
N GLY A 112 -9.12 -14.02 8.20
CA GLY A 112 -7.75 -13.83 8.63
C GLY A 112 -6.80 -13.46 7.50
N ALA A 113 -5.60 -13.06 7.89
CA ALA A 113 -4.50 -12.81 6.96
C ALA A 113 -3.24 -13.52 7.42
N ASN A 114 -2.45 -14.03 6.48
CA ASN A 114 -1.15 -14.65 6.74
C ASN A 114 -0.09 -13.89 5.96
N GLY A 115 1.04 -13.63 6.59
CA GLY A 115 2.14 -12.92 5.97
C GLY A 115 3.47 -13.14 6.67
N SER A 116 4.47 -12.42 6.20
CA SER A 116 5.82 -12.42 6.78
C SER A 116 6.37 -11.01 6.86
N GLY A 117 7.25 -10.77 7.83
CA GLY A 117 7.85 -9.46 8.05
C GLY A 117 8.97 -9.47 9.07
N VAL A 118 9.39 -8.29 9.48
CA VAL A 118 10.47 -8.09 10.45
C VAL A 118 9.94 -7.36 11.67
N VAL A 119 10.08 -7.98 12.84
CA VAL A 119 9.83 -7.35 14.13
C VAL A 119 11.07 -6.58 14.55
N GLN A 120 10.93 -5.27 14.65
CA GLN A 120 11.94 -4.36 15.17
C GLN A 120 11.67 -4.09 16.65
N VAL A 121 12.69 -4.21 17.48
CA VAL A 121 12.65 -3.91 18.91
C VAL A 121 13.60 -2.76 19.17
N SER A 122 13.09 -1.65 19.69
CA SER A 122 13.90 -0.50 20.06
C SER A 122 14.83 -0.89 21.21
N GLY A 123 16.06 -0.41 21.15
CA GLY A 123 16.90 -0.41 22.34
C GLY A 123 16.43 0.73 23.23
N GLY A 124 15.89 0.40 24.40
CA GLY A 124 15.33 1.39 25.32
C GLY A 124 16.33 2.46 25.79
N ALA A 125 15.93 3.27 26.77
CA ALA A 125 16.70 4.42 27.28
C ALA A 125 18.13 4.10 27.80
N SER A 126 18.49 2.82 27.91
CA SER A 126 19.85 2.36 28.24
C SER A 126 20.85 2.44 27.08
N GLY A 127 20.44 2.93 25.90
CA GLY A 127 21.33 3.11 24.75
C GLY A 127 21.68 1.79 24.04
N ALA A 128 20.90 0.74 24.26
CA ALA A 128 21.03 -0.50 23.50
C ALA A 128 20.75 -0.25 22.01
N ALA A 129 21.40 -1.02 21.13
CA ALA A 129 21.08 -0.97 19.70
C ALA A 129 19.70 -1.60 19.44
N ALA A 130 18.97 -1.05 18.48
CA ALA A 130 17.76 -1.67 17.96
C ALA A 130 18.07 -3.07 17.39
N LYS A 131 17.16 -4.02 17.58
CA LYS A 131 17.29 -5.40 17.10
C LYS A 131 16.15 -5.72 16.13
N SER A 132 16.41 -6.67 15.23
CA SER A 132 15.45 -7.09 14.21
C SER A 132 15.32 -8.60 14.17
N PHE A 133 14.09 -9.10 14.06
CA PHE A 133 13.76 -10.52 14.11
C PHE A 133 12.78 -10.88 12.99
N GLN A 134 13.13 -11.88 12.17
CA GLN A 134 12.25 -12.36 11.10
C GLN A 134 11.07 -13.13 11.70
N ALA A 135 9.86 -12.86 11.22
CA ALA A 135 8.66 -13.47 11.74
C ALA A 135 7.61 -13.75 10.66
N LYS A 136 6.81 -14.78 10.89
CA LYS A 136 5.51 -14.99 10.25
C LYS A 136 4.43 -14.32 11.08
N LEU A 137 3.46 -13.75 10.41
CA LEU A 137 2.39 -12.94 10.98
C LEU A 137 1.06 -13.57 10.60
N ARG A 138 0.14 -13.66 11.55
CA ARG A 138 -1.23 -14.09 11.29
C ARG A 138 -2.23 -13.17 11.99
N LEU A 139 -3.04 -12.48 11.21
CA LEU A 139 -4.19 -11.70 11.69
C LEU A 139 -5.42 -12.60 11.77
N TYR A 140 -6.21 -12.44 12.82
CA TYR A 140 -7.46 -13.18 12.99
C TYR A 140 -8.40 -12.50 13.99
N GLY A 141 -9.58 -13.08 14.15
CA GLY A 141 -10.62 -12.58 15.05
C GLY A 141 -11.25 -11.29 14.53
N PRO A 142 -11.83 -11.30 13.31
CA PRO A 142 -12.55 -10.14 12.78
C PRO A 142 -13.72 -9.78 13.70
N LYS A 143 -13.87 -8.49 14.01
CA LYS A 143 -14.99 -7.93 14.77
C LYS A 143 -15.34 -6.55 14.22
N GLU A 144 -16.60 -6.18 14.37
CA GLU A 144 -17.02 -4.81 14.12
C GLU A 144 -16.50 -3.89 15.25
N VAL A 145 -15.75 -2.86 14.87
CA VAL A 145 -15.17 -1.86 15.77
C VAL A 145 -15.43 -0.49 15.14
N ASP A 146 -16.15 0.38 15.85
CA ASP A 146 -16.50 1.73 15.38
C ASP A 146 -17.19 1.78 14.00
N GLY A 147 -17.97 0.74 13.66
CA GLY A 147 -18.71 0.64 12.39
C GLY A 147 -17.94 0.06 11.20
N SER A 148 -16.70 -0.40 11.42
CA SER A 148 -15.89 -1.10 10.40
C SER A 148 -15.41 -2.45 10.92
N VAL A 149 -15.20 -3.42 10.03
CA VAL A 149 -14.66 -4.73 10.44
C VAL A 149 -13.14 -4.64 10.58
N ALA A 150 -12.62 -5.09 11.71
CA ALA A 150 -11.18 -5.12 11.97
C ALA A 150 -10.75 -6.44 12.62
N PHE A 151 -9.53 -6.89 12.30
CA PHE A 151 -8.89 -7.96 13.06
C PHE A 151 -8.52 -7.48 14.46
N THR A 152 -8.74 -8.32 15.46
CA THR A 152 -8.52 -7.98 16.87
C THR A 152 -7.35 -8.72 17.50
N ALA A 153 -6.79 -9.71 16.80
CA ALA A 153 -5.63 -10.47 17.25
C ALA A 153 -4.58 -10.62 16.15
N LEU A 154 -3.32 -10.51 16.57
CA LEU A 154 -2.13 -10.77 15.76
C LEU A 154 -1.28 -11.83 16.44
N GLU A 155 -1.04 -12.91 15.73
CA GLU A 155 -0.03 -13.90 16.09
C GLU A 155 1.28 -13.62 15.37
N VAL A 156 2.37 -13.67 16.12
CA VAL A 156 3.74 -13.49 15.62
C VAL A 156 4.50 -14.78 15.90
N VAL A 157 5.06 -15.39 14.87
CA VAL A 157 5.91 -16.59 14.98
C VAL A 157 7.30 -16.28 14.43
N TYR A 158 8.29 -16.20 15.30
CA TYR A 158 9.67 -15.91 14.89
C TYR A 158 10.30 -17.13 14.23
N THR A 159 10.93 -16.92 13.08
CA THR A 159 11.53 -18.00 12.27
C THR A 159 13.01 -18.21 12.55
N GLY A 160 13.59 -17.50 13.52
CA GLY A 160 15.00 -17.56 13.85
C GLY A 160 15.26 -17.09 15.29
N ALA A 161 16.19 -16.15 15.45
CA ALA A 161 16.41 -15.50 16.75
C ALA A 161 15.11 -14.87 17.26
N THR A 162 14.95 -14.89 18.59
CA THR A 162 13.76 -14.37 19.27
C THR A 162 14.15 -13.23 20.22
N PRO A 163 13.26 -12.24 20.43
CA PRO A 163 13.55 -11.14 21.33
C PRO A 163 13.55 -11.55 22.81
N SER A 164 12.67 -12.47 23.20
CA SER A 164 12.40 -12.87 24.59
C SER A 164 12.69 -14.35 24.87
N GLY A 165 13.20 -15.12 23.91
CA GLY A 165 13.31 -16.57 24.01
C GLY A 165 12.05 -17.32 23.55
N GLU A 166 10.92 -16.62 23.40
CA GLU A 166 9.68 -17.20 22.89
C GLU A 166 9.61 -17.16 21.36
N HIS A 167 9.22 -18.28 20.76
CA HIS A 167 9.10 -18.38 19.30
C HIS A 167 7.73 -17.96 18.77
N ARG A 168 6.72 -17.84 19.64
CA ARG A 168 5.35 -17.50 19.27
C ARG A 168 4.74 -16.60 20.34
N GLU A 169 4.14 -15.51 19.89
CA GLU A 169 3.43 -14.56 20.74
C GLU A 169 2.07 -14.24 20.09
N VAL A 170 1.04 -14.01 20.91
CA VAL A 170 -0.28 -13.54 20.47
C VAL A 170 -0.55 -12.20 21.13
N LEU A 171 -0.87 -11.21 20.32
CA LEU A 171 -1.03 -9.82 20.72
C LEU A 171 -2.44 -9.32 20.34
N PRO A 172 -3.13 -8.60 21.24
CA PRO A 172 -4.33 -7.86 20.86
C PRO A 172 -3.94 -6.64 20.00
N ILE A 173 -4.73 -6.35 18.97
CA ILE A 173 -4.51 -5.25 18.00
C ILE A 173 -5.72 -4.32 17.85
N ALA A 174 -6.60 -4.27 18.86
CA ALA A 174 -7.80 -3.42 18.88
C ALA A 174 -7.98 -2.76 20.26
#